data_AF-A0A1X0WFY9-F1
#
_entry.id   AF-A0A1X0WFY9-F1
#
_cell.length_a   1.000
_cell.length_b   1.000
_cell.length_c   1.000
_cell.angle_alpha   90.00
_cell.angle_beta   90.00
_cell.angle_gamma   90.00
#
_symmetry.space_group_name_H-M   'P 1'
#
loop_
_entity.id
_entity.type
_entity.pdbx_description
1 polymer ?
#
loop_
_entity_poly.entity_id
_entity_poly.type
_entity_poly.pdbx_seq_one_letter_code
_entity_poly.pdbx_strand_id
1 'polypeptide(L)'
;MPIYEGAGLQDFIYWQPDATGTGVEPVYVMFSDIYGETNAKGKYSGRDYNTDKAGGPIQNLDWKSATIDRAGVDKVKLHTGRFGESPDNKVMIDRLEKILKGELQVTDTDKRFYTHEIRELERYRNLGVKDDTVPENGDEVWNNTHTATLEDYKLGSDETLLYTPEALNPQK
;
A
#
# COMPACT_ATOMS: atom_id res chain seq x y z
N MET A 1 8.09 5.08 -19.59
CA MET A 1 6.91 4.81 -18.75
C MET A 1 5.77 5.66 -19.29
N PRO A 2 4.57 5.12 -19.57
CA PRO A 2 3.47 5.97 -19.97
C PRO A 2 3.07 6.82 -18.77
N ILE A 3 2.92 8.11 -19.04
CA ILE A 3 2.28 9.11 -18.19
C ILE A 3 0.82 8.68 -17.97
N TYR A 4 0.43 8.46 -16.71
CA TYR A 4 -0.98 8.25 -16.37
C TYR A 4 -1.66 9.63 -16.34
N GLU A 5 -2.34 9.96 -17.43
CA GLU A 5 -3.26 11.10 -17.47
C GLU A 5 -4.57 10.72 -16.81
N GLY A 6 -4.90 11.42 -15.72
CA GLY A 6 -6.27 11.65 -15.26
C GLY A 6 -6.98 10.46 -14.63
N ALA A 7 -7.24 10.56 -13.32
CA ALA A 7 -8.42 9.94 -12.70
C ALA A 7 -9.68 10.59 -13.34
N GLY A 8 -10.07 10.09 -14.50
CA GLY A 8 -11.34 10.38 -15.15
C GLY A 8 -12.24 9.15 -15.04
N LEU A 9 -13.55 9.37 -14.96
CA LEU A 9 -14.54 8.30 -15.14
C LEU A 9 -14.19 7.56 -16.44
N GLN A 10 -13.82 6.29 -16.33
CA GLN A 10 -13.64 5.44 -17.49
C GLN A 10 -14.97 4.78 -17.76
N ASP A 11 -15.82 5.50 -18.48
CA ASP A 11 -17.15 5.07 -18.85
C ASP A 11 -17.39 5.14 -20.36
N PHE A 12 -18.34 4.36 -20.84
CA PHE A 12 -18.80 4.41 -22.22
C PHE A 12 -20.22 3.87 -22.33
N ILE A 13 -20.88 4.22 -23.43
CA ILE A 13 -22.15 3.64 -23.82
C ILE A 13 -21.88 2.63 -24.93
N TYR A 14 -22.27 1.38 -24.70
CA TYR A 14 -22.24 0.30 -25.68
C TYR A 14 -23.65 0.00 -26.16
N TRP A 15 -23.84 -0.22 -27.46
CA TRP A 15 -25.15 -0.59 -28.01
C TRP A 15 -25.17 -2.10 -28.28
N GLN A 16 -26.11 -2.80 -27.66
CA GLN A 16 -26.29 -4.24 -27.84
C GLN A 16 -27.66 -4.53 -28.49
N PRO A 17 -27.84 -5.67 -29.19
CA PRO A 17 -29.15 -6.09 -29.66
C PRO A 17 -30.16 -6.16 -28.51
N ASP A 18 -31.38 -5.69 -28.75
CA ASP A 18 -32.46 -5.83 -27.78
C ASP A 18 -32.89 -7.29 -27.61
N ALA A 19 -33.65 -7.57 -26.55
CA ALA A 19 -34.09 -8.93 -26.24
C ALA A 19 -34.93 -9.59 -27.35
N THR A 20 -35.52 -8.80 -28.26
CA THR A 20 -36.27 -9.29 -29.41
C THR A 20 -35.42 -9.51 -30.66
N GLY A 21 -34.16 -9.07 -30.66
CA GLY A 21 -33.21 -9.20 -31.78
C GLY A 21 -33.60 -8.36 -33.01
N THR A 22 -34.50 -7.40 -32.84
CA THR A 22 -35.05 -6.56 -33.92
C THR A 22 -34.61 -5.11 -33.81
N GLY A 23 -33.99 -4.74 -32.70
CA GLY A 23 -33.47 -3.41 -32.43
C GLY A 23 -32.19 -3.44 -31.60
N VAL A 24 -31.83 -2.30 -31.03
CA VAL A 24 -30.66 -2.13 -30.15
C VAL A 24 -31.03 -1.32 -28.92
N GLU A 25 -30.37 -1.61 -27.79
CA GLU A 25 -30.49 -0.88 -26.54
C GLU A 25 -29.11 -0.37 -26.06
N PRO A 26 -29.06 0.82 -25.43
CA PRO A 26 -27.82 1.34 -24.87
C PRO A 26 -27.55 0.73 -23.49
N VAL A 27 -26.33 0.26 -23.28
CA VAL A 27 -25.76 -0.19 -22.02
C VAL A 27 -24.74 0.83 -21.58
N TYR A 28 -24.98 1.46 -20.43
CA TYR A 28 -23.98 2.31 -19.79
C TYR A 28 -23.01 1.44 -18.99
N VAL A 29 -21.71 1.56 -19.28
CA VAL A 29 -20.64 0.81 -18.64
C VAL A 29 -19.74 1.79 -17.92
N MET A 30 -19.48 1.54 -16.65
CA MET A 30 -18.52 2.27 -15.83
C MET A 30 -17.50 1.28 -15.27
N PHE A 31 -16.22 1.55 -15.48
CA PHE A 31 -15.16 0.82 -14.81
C PHE A 31 -14.90 1.46 -13.45
N SER A 32 -15.01 0.66 -12.38
CA SER A 32 -14.55 1.07 -11.06
C SER A 32 -13.03 1.01 -11.01
N ASP A 33 -12.38 2.02 -10.44
CA ASP A 33 -10.97 1.93 -10.04
C ASP A 33 -10.79 0.72 -9.13
N ILE A 34 -9.74 -0.07 -9.36
CA ILE A 34 -9.39 -1.23 -8.51
C ILE A 34 -9.16 -0.82 -7.06
N TYR A 35 -8.83 0.46 -6.81
CA TYR A 35 -8.64 1.03 -5.48
C TYR A 35 -9.91 1.62 -4.86
N GLY A 36 -11.07 1.45 -5.50
CA GLY A 36 -12.35 1.92 -5.00
C GLY A 36 -12.52 3.45 -5.05
N GLU A 37 -13.54 3.95 -4.38
CA GLU A 37 -13.84 5.39 -4.32
C GLU A 37 -12.82 6.14 -3.46
N THR A 38 -12.24 7.21 -4.00
CA THR A 38 -11.28 8.09 -3.31
C THR A 38 -11.91 9.45 -2.98
N ASN A 39 -11.47 10.09 -1.89
CA ASN A 39 -11.98 11.39 -1.43
C ASN A 39 -10.89 12.43 -1.17
N ALA A 40 -9.62 12.05 -1.29
CA ALA A 40 -8.49 12.91 -1.04
C ALA A 40 -7.28 12.49 -1.87
N LYS A 41 -6.35 13.44 -2.05
CA LYS A 41 -5.02 13.20 -2.62
C LYS A 41 -3.97 13.44 -1.55
N GLY A 42 -3.07 12.47 -1.35
CA GLY A 42 -1.95 12.57 -0.41
C GLY A 42 -1.04 13.75 -0.76
N LYS A 43 -0.66 14.54 0.24
CA LYS A 43 0.16 15.74 0.05
C LYS A 43 1.60 15.37 -0.32
N TYR A 44 2.13 14.30 0.27
CA TYR A 44 3.52 13.88 0.08
C TYR A 44 3.62 12.77 -0.96
N SER A 45 2.72 11.79 -0.90
CA SER A 45 2.67 10.65 -1.82
C SER A 45 2.11 11.02 -3.21
N GLY A 46 1.19 11.99 -3.28
CA GLY A 46 0.44 12.33 -4.50
C GLY A 46 -0.64 11.32 -4.89
N ARG A 47 -0.82 10.25 -4.10
CA ARG A 47 -1.77 9.15 -4.37
C ARG A 47 -3.18 9.56 -4.01
N ASP A 48 -4.15 9.14 -4.82
CA ASP A 48 -5.56 9.24 -4.47
C ASP A 48 -5.94 8.11 -3.50
N TYR A 49 -6.68 8.45 -2.45
CA TYR A 49 -7.12 7.50 -1.43
C TYR A 49 -8.38 8.00 -0.71
N ASN A 50 -8.93 7.15 0.13
CA ASN A 50 -10.10 7.44 0.94
C ASN A 50 -9.72 7.57 2.41
N THR A 51 -9.81 8.79 2.94
CA THR A 51 -9.46 9.10 4.34
C THR A 51 -10.37 8.41 5.35
N ASP A 52 -11.65 8.18 5.01
CA ASP A 52 -12.63 7.53 5.87
C ASP A 52 -12.40 6.00 5.96
N LYS A 53 -11.69 5.43 4.98
CA LYS A 53 -11.34 4.00 4.89
C LYS A 53 -9.85 3.72 5.15
N ALA A 54 -9.12 4.67 5.73
CA ALA A 54 -7.68 4.58 5.95
C ALA A 54 -7.26 3.96 7.29
N GLY A 55 -8.20 3.49 8.12
CA GLY A 55 -7.90 2.91 9.44
C GLY A 55 -7.46 3.94 10.49
N GLY A 56 -8.00 5.17 10.39
CA GLY A 56 -7.77 6.27 11.34
C GLY A 56 -7.16 7.52 10.69
N PRO A 57 -7.10 8.64 11.44
CA PRO A 57 -6.60 9.90 10.91
C PRO A 57 -5.10 9.84 10.56
N ILE A 58 -4.66 10.77 9.69
CA ILE A 58 -3.24 11.01 9.46
C ILE A 58 -2.62 11.64 10.72
N GLN A 59 -1.44 11.16 11.09
CA GLN A 59 -0.63 11.66 12.20
C GLN A 59 0.65 12.33 11.68
N ASN A 60 1.31 13.11 12.51
CA ASN A 60 2.58 13.74 12.17
C ASN A 60 3.73 12.95 12.79
N LEU A 61 4.15 11.85 12.16
CA LEU A 61 5.13 10.92 12.69
C LEU A 61 6.53 11.12 12.08
N ASP A 62 7.53 10.53 12.74
CA ASP A 62 8.94 10.52 12.31
C ASP A 62 9.57 9.16 12.64
N TRP A 63 10.17 8.52 11.63
CA TRP A 63 10.83 7.22 11.75
C TRP A 63 12.20 7.30 12.44
N LYS A 64 12.84 8.47 12.49
CA LYS A 64 14.26 8.60 12.88
C LYS A 64 14.55 8.12 14.29
N SER A 65 13.58 8.29 15.19
CA SER A 65 13.67 7.87 16.60
C SER A 65 13.36 6.38 16.82
N ALA A 66 12.91 5.65 15.79
CA ALA A 66 12.54 4.26 15.93
C ALA A 66 13.73 3.40 16.34
N THR A 67 13.47 2.51 17.29
CA THR A 67 14.37 1.42 17.66
C THR A 67 13.79 0.13 17.10
N ILE A 68 14.61 -0.60 16.34
CA ILE A 68 14.22 -1.89 15.76
C ILE A 68 14.40 -2.95 16.86
N ASP A 69 13.31 -3.64 17.19
CA ASP A 69 13.31 -4.74 18.16
C ASP A 69 12.64 -5.99 17.59
N ARG A 70 12.73 -7.10 18.33
CA ARG A 70 12.17 -8.39 17.93
C ARG A 70 10.66 -8.31 17.70
N ALA A 71 9.93 -7.65 18.60
CA ALA A 71 8.48 -7.60 18.54
C ALA A 71 7.98 -6.80 17.32
N GLY A 72 8.67 -5.72 16.95
CA GLY A 72 8.36 -4.98 15.74
C GLY A 72 8.72 -5.75 14.48
N VAL A 73 9.86 -6.45 14.44
CA VAL A 73 10.21 -7.29 13.27
C VAL A 73 9.19 -8.42 13.08
N ASP A 74 8.67 -8.99 14.16
CA ASP A 74 7.61 -10.00 14.09
C ASP A 74 6.30 -9.40 13.52
N LYS A 75 5.96 -8.15 13.85
CA LYS A 75 4.83 -7.42 13.24
C LYS A 75 5.05 -7.10 11.77
N VAL A 76 6.28 -6.72 11.38
CA VAL A 76 6.63 -6.50 9.97
C VAL A 76 6.37 -7.78 9.17
N LYS A 77 6.90 -8.92 9.63
CA LYS A 77 6.68 -10.22 8.99
C LYS A 77 5.21 -10.60 8.89
N LEU A 78 4.46 -10.38 9.96
CA LEU A 78 3.02 -10.64 10.01
C LEU A 78 2.27 -9.83 8.94
N HIS A 79 2.57 -8.54 8.82
CA HIS A 79 1.91 -7.67 7.85
C HIS A 79 2.32 -7.99 6.41
N THR A 80 3.61 -8.09 6.12
CA THR A 80 4.10 -8.37 4.77
C THR A 80 3.72 -9.77 4.30
N GLY A 81 3.67 -10.74 5.23
CA GLY A 81 3.31 -12.13 4.92
C GLY A 81 1.87 -12.30 4.43
N ARG A 82 0.97 -11.36 4.78
CA ARG A 82 -0.42 -11.33 4.29
C ARG A 82 -0.51 -11.39 2.76
N PHE A 83 0.45 -10.79 2.07
CA PHE A 83 0.43 -10.62 0.61
C PHE A 83 1.22 -11.68 -0.16
N GLY A 84 1.67 -12.74 0.52
CA GLY A 84 2.53 -13.76 -0.05
C GLY A 84 4.02 -13.38 -0.07
N GLU A 85 4.86 -14.25 -0.62
CA GLU A 85 6.30 -13.99 -0.69
C GLU A 85 6.62 -12.92 -1.74
N SER A 86 7.35 -11.88 -1.33
CA SER A 86 7.98 -10.88 -2.21
C SER A 86 9.50 -10.90 -2.01
N PRO A 87 10.32 -11.00 -3.08
CA PRO A 87 11.77 -10.94 -2.98
C PRO A 87 12.28 -9.70 -2.25
N ASP A 88 11.67 -8.55 -2.50
CA ASP A 88 12.10 -7.26 -1.98
C ASP A 88 11.80 -7.17 -0.47
N ASN A 89 10.61 -7.63 -0.06
CA ASN A 89 10.24 -7.78 1.35
C ASN A 89 11.20 -8.73 2.07
N LYS A 90 11.56 -9.85 1.44
CA LYS A 90 12.49 -10.81 2.02
C LYS A 90 13.85 -10.18 2.29
N VAL A 91 14.40 -9.42 1.34
CA VAL A 91 15.67 -8.69 1.54
C VAL A 91 15.55 -7.72 2.71
N MET A 92 14.49 -6.93 2.79
CA MET A 92 14.32 -5.96 3.89
C MET A 92 14.16 -6.66 5.25
N ILE A 93 13.39 -7.76 5.33
CA ILE A 93 13.23 -8.56 6.55
C ILE A 93 14.56 -9.18 6.98
N ASP A 94 15.34 -9.73 6.05
CA ASP A 94 16.67 -10.28 6.32
C ASP A 94 17.63 -9.22 6.84
N ARG A 95 17.54 -7.99 6.34
CA ARG A 95 18.29 -6.85 6.86
C ARG A 95 17.88 -6.50 8.30
N LEU A 96 16.58 -6.46 8.60
CA LEU A 96 16.09 -6.23 9.96
C LEU A 96 16.60 -7.32 10.93
N GLU A 97 16.65 -8.57 10.51
CA GLU A 97 17.22 -9.67 11.30
C GLU A 97 18.72 -9.50 11.56
N LYS A 98 19.50 -9.11 10.56
CA LYS A 98 20.94 -8.82 10.72
C LYS A 98 21.17 -7.65 11.67
N ILE A 99 20.32 -6.61 11.63
CA ILE A 99 20.36 -5.48 12.56
C ILE A 99 20.10 -5.95 13.99
N LEU A 100 19.11 -6.81 14.23
CA LEU A 100 18.84 -7.36 15.56
C LEU A 100 19.99 -8.19 16.14
N LYS A 101 20.79 -8.82 15.27
CA LYS A 101 22.00 -9.58 15.67
C LYS A 101 23.24 -8.69 15.84
N GLY A 102 23.15 -7.40 15.50
CA GLY A 102 24.30 -6.49 15.47
C GLY A 102 25.26 -6.73 14.29
N GLU A 103 24.84 -7.52 13.29
CA GLU A 103 25.64 -7.86 12.10
C GLU A 103 25.58 -6.77 11.03
N LEU A 104 24.58 -5.89 11.09
CA LEU A 104 24.37 -4.80 10.13
C LEU A 104 24.05 -3.50 10.88
N GLN A 105 24.66 -2.40 10.44
CA GLN A 105 24.32 -1.07 10.93
C GLN A 105 22.98 -0.62 10.36
N VAL A 106 22.10 -0.13 11.22
CA VAL A 106 20.78 0.38 10.82
C VAL A 106 20.91 1.61 9.93
N THR A 107 20.09 1.68 8.88
CA THR A 107 19.96 2.86 8.00
C THR A 107 18.57 3.49 8.11
N ASP A 108 18.43 4.70 7.54
CA ASP A 108 17.14 5.38 7.46
C ASP A 108 16.12 4.63 6.60
N THR A 109 16.56 3.87 5.58
CA THR A 109 15.64 3.03 4.78
C THR A 109 15.11 1.86 5.60
N ASP A 110 15.96 1.20 6.40
CA ASP A 110 15.52 0.11 7.29
C ASP A 110 14.49 0.62 8.31
N LYS A 111 14.71 1.81 8.88
CA LYS A 111 13.77 2.45 9.81
C LYS A 111 12.46 2.81 9.13
N ARG A 112 12.49 3.43 7.94
CA ARG A 112 11.29 3.79 7.19
C ARG A 112 10.43 2.57 6.90
N PHE A 113 11.02 1.53 6.33
CA PHE A 113 10.35 0.24 6.08
C PHE A 113 9.74 -0.32 7.37
N TYR A 114 10.55 -0.49 8.41
CA TYR A 114 10.11 -1.04 9.69
C TYR A 114 8.91 -0.26 10.28
N THR A 115 9.00 1.07 10.33
CA THR A 115 7.90 1.88 10.88
C THR A 115 6.68 1.90 9.98
N HIS A 116 6.87 1.90 8.67
CA HIS A 116 5.79 1.89 7.68
C HIS A 116 4.96 0.62 7.81
N GLU A 117 5.57 -0.56 7.73
CA GLU A 117 4.84 -1.84 7.78
C GLU A 117 4.08 -2.02 9.11
N ILE A 118 4.66 -1.60 10.24
CA ILE A 118 3.99 -1.67 11.54
C ILE A 118 2.79 -0.73 11.60
N ARG A 119 2.95 0.50 11.11
CA ARG A 119 1.89 1.51 11.13
C ARG A 119 0.75 1.14 10.18
N GLU A 120 1.07 0.55 9.03
CA GLU A 120 0.08 0.04 8.08
C GLU A 120 -0.71 -1.12 8.68
N LEU A 121 -0.04 -2.06 9.38
CA LEU A 121 -0.71 -3.13 10.12
C LEU A 121 -1.71 -2.61 11.17
N GLU A 122 -1.35 -1.56 11.91
CA GLU A 122 -2.27 -0.93 12.87
C GLU A 122 -3.51 -0.37 12.19
N ARG A 123 -3.36 0.22 10.99
CA ARG A 123 -4.49 0.72 10.20
C ARG A 123 -5.39 -0.43 9.74
N TYR A 124 -4.83 -1.54 9.27
CA TYR A 124 -5.59 -2.77 8.95
C TYR A 124 -6.42 -3.24 10.15
N ARG A 125 -5.80 -3.30 11.34
CA ARG A 125 -6.49 -3.71 12.57
C ARG A 125 -7.61 -2.74 12.97
N ASN A 126 -7.40 -1.43 12.80
CA ASN A 126 -8.42 -0.42 13.06
C ASN A 126 -9.62 -0.53 12.11
N LEU A 127 -9.41 -1.07 10.90
CA LEU A 127 -10.49 -1.41 9.96
C LEU A 127 -11.19 -2.75 10.30
N GLY A 128 -10.73 -3.45 11.34
CA GLY A 128 -11.27 -4.76 11.72
C GLY A 128 -10.76 -5.91 10.85
N VAL A 129 -9.76 -5.69 10.00
CA VAL A 129 -9.14 -6.75 9.21
C VAL A 129 -8.32 -7.63 10.15
N LYS A 130 -8.59 -8.94 10.15
CA LYS A 130 -7.88 -9.90 10.99
C LYS A 130 -6.45 -10.07 10.48
N ASP A 131 -5.54 -10.30 11.42
CA ASP A 131 -4.17 -10.72 11.10
C ASP A 131 -4.21 -11.99 10.22
N ASP A 132 -3.24 -12.11 9.30
CA ASP A 132 -3.12 -13.22 8.33
C ASP A 132 -4.29 -13.41 7.35
N THR A 133 -5.19 -12.45 7.23
CA THR A 133 -6.28 -12.48 6.24
C THR A 133 -6.12 -11.37 5.20
N VAL A 134 -6.42 -11.71 3.95
CA VAL A 134 -6.57 -10.75 2.86
C VAL A 134 -8.06 -10.40 2.78
N PRO A 135 -8.46 -9.11 2.91
CA PRO A 135 -9.86 -8.72 2.75
C PRO A 135 -10.30 -8.86 1.28
N GLU A 136 -11.61 -9.04 1.05
CA GLU A 136 -12.16 -9.20 -0.30
C GLU A 136 -11.86 -7.99 -1.20
N ASN A 137 -11.93 -6.78 -0.66
CA ASN A 137 -11.51 -5.54 -1.30
C ASN A 137 -10.03 -5.22 -1.02
N GLY A 138 -9.16 -6.22 -1.17
CA GLY A 138 -7.73 -6.18 -0.84
C GLY A 138 -7.00 -4.93 -1.36
N ASP A 139 -7.19 -4.61 -2.63
CA ASP A 139 -6.51 -3.50 -3.30
C ASP A 139 -6.97 -2.13 -2.76
N GLU A 140 -8.27 -1.94 -2.53
CA GLU A 140 -8.81 -0.72 -1.91
C GLU A 140 -8.27 -0.54 -0.49
N VAL A 141 -8.33 -1.59 0.33
CA VAL A 141 -7.83 -1.53 1.72
C VAL A 141 -6.35 -1.19 1.70
N TRP A 142 -5.56 -1.90 0.89
CA TRP A 142 -4.13 -1.65 0.74
C TRP A 142 -3.87 -0.21 0.32
N ASN A 143 -4.50 0.29 -0.74
CA ASN A 143 -4.24 1.64 -1.23
C ASN A 143 -4.53 2.70 -0.16
N ASN A 144 -5.66 2.56 0.55
CA ASN A 144 -6.07 3.52 1.57
C ASN A 144 -5.15 3.50 2.78
N THR A 145 -4.82 2.32 3.32
CA THR A 145 -3.93 2.20 4.48
C THR A 145 -2.49 2.53 4.15
N HIS A 146 -2.00 2.11 2.98
CA HIS A 146 -0.65 2.37 2.51
C HIS A 146 -0.43 3.87 2.28
N THR A 147 -1.32 4.51 1.52
CA THR A 147 -1.24 5.95 1.26
C THR A 147 -1.27 6.75 2.55
N ALA A 148 -2.20 6.43 3.47
CA ALA A 148 -2.27 7.10 4.76
C ALA A 148 -1.02 6.91 5.63
N THR A 149 -0.35 5.76 5.51
CA THR A 149 0.91 5.50 6.22
C THR A 149 2.07 6.30 5.63
N LEU A 150 2.14 6.43 4.30
CA LEU A 150 3.11 7.32 3.66
C LEU A 150 2.92 8.76 4.14
N GLU A 151 1.68 9.23 4.24
CA GLU A 151 1.36 10.57 4.73
C GLU A 151 1.71 10.75 6.21
N ASP A 152 1.54 9.73 7.06
CA ASP A 152 1.95 9.79 8.48
C ASP A 152 3.42 10.18 8.62
N TYR A 153 4.26 9.61 7.75
CA TYR A 153 5.70 9.83 7.73
C TYR A 153 6.15 10.90 6.73
N LYS A 154 5.25 11.53 5.97
CA LYS A 154 5.58 12.54 4.94
C LYS A 154 6.47 11.96 3.82
N LEU A 155 6.24 10.71 3.47
CA LEU A 155 6.96 10.00 2.42
C LEU A 155 6.24 10.17 1.08
N GLY A 156 7.04 10.25 0.01
CA GLY A 156 6.53 10.12 -1.35
C GLY A 156 6.16 8.68 -1.68
N SER A 157 5.71 8.45 -2.93
CA SER A 157 5.34 7.11 -3.42
C SER A 157 6.49 6.34 -4.07
N ASP A 158 7.70 6.88 -4.05
CA ASP A 158 8.87 6.23 -4.62
C ASP A 158 9.31 5.05 -3.73
N GLU A 159 9.36 3.85 -4.31
CA GLU A 159 9.72 2.63 -3.60
C GLU A 159 11.12 2.69 -3.00
N THR A 160 12.05 3.48 -3.56
CA THR A 160 13.40 3.69 -3.00
C THR A 160 13.39 4.35 -1.61
N LEU A 161 12.25 4.89 -1.18
CA LEU A 161 12.08 5.40 0.18
C LEU A 161 11.88 4.30 1.21
N LEU A 162 11.31 3.16 0.82
CA LEU A 162 11.03 2.03 1.70
C LEU A 162 12.00 0.86 1.45
N TYR A 163 12.49 0.69 0.23
CA TYR A 163 13.34 -0.43 -0.14
C TYR A 163 14.77 0.02 -0.44
N THR A 164 15.73 -0.81 -0.03
CA THR A 164 17.13 -0.61 -0.40
C THR A 164 17.37 -0.96 -1.87
N PRO A 165 18.45 -0.45 -2.50
CA PRO A 165 18.79 -0.83 -3.86
C PRO A 165 18.98 -2.35 -4.06
N GLU A 166 19.47 -3.05 -3.03
CA GLU A 166 19.57 -4.52 -2.99
C GLU A 166 18.19 -5.17 -3.04
N ALA A 167 17.22 -4.65 -2.28
CA ALA A 167 15.85 -5.15 -2.28
C ALA A 167 15.18 -4.94 -3.64
N LEU A 168 15.34 -3.77 -4.28
CA LEU A 168 14.75 -3.47 -5.59
C LEU A 168 15.47 -4.17 -6.76
N ASN A 169 16.69 -4.68 -6.55
CA ASN A 169 17.46 -5.41 -7.55
C ASN A 169 18.07 -6.68 -6.93
N PRO A 170 17.24 -7.66 -6.52
CA PRO A 170 17.69 -8.80 -5.72
C PRO A 170 18.55 -9.82 -6.50
N GLN A 171 18.80 -9.58 -7.79
CA GLN A 171 19.53 -10.48 -8.70
C GLN A 171 21.02 -10.11 -8.92
N LYS A 172 21.62 -9.28 -8.07
CA LYS A 172 23.05 -8.95 -8.13
C LYS A 172 23.84 -9.53 -6.96
#